data_AF-A0A822AGF0-F1
#
_entry.id   AF-A0A822AGF0-F1
#
_cell.length_a   1.000
_cell.length_b   1.000
_cell.length_c   1.000
_cell.angle_alpha   90.00
_cell.angle_beta   90.00
_cell.angle_gamma   90.00
#
_symmetry.space_group_name_H-M   'P 1'
#
loop_
_entity.id
_entity.type
_entity.pdbx_description
1 polymer ?
#
loop_
_entity_poly.entity_id
_entity_poly.type
_entity_poly.pdbx_seq_one_letter_code
_entity_poly.pdbx_strand_id
1 'polypeptide(L)'
;PTWRASPDWMRKIGYADQDVATVNRKAIELLCDIRKEYETENCPIVINACVGPRGDAYNPTTKMSIEEAQAYHATQIGIISQTNADMITALAINYPEEAIGIAKAAKAVSIPVVISFIVGANGRLPAGHTLKEAIETVDNATQNSPIYYMINCTHPSNFEHVLIPGEAWVSRIHSVKGNASKKSHAELEKSKELDSGNPIEFAEHNRALLYKLKNLNVIGGCCGTDCRHVEEICKVCLNTFNQMKNSRHKEIESKTSTTND
;
A
#
# COMPACT_ATOMS: atom_id res chain seq x y z
N PRO A 1 11.62 5.26 -4.34
CA PRO A 1 11.62 6.50 -3.51
C PRO A 1 10.95 7.67 -4.25
N THR A 2 9.66 7.54 -4.57
CA THR A 2 8.93 8.42 -5.50
C THR A 2 7.66 9.04 -4.89
N TRP A 3 7.36 8.78 -3.62
CA TRP A 3 6.05 9.12 -3.01
C TRP A 3 5.66 10.61 -3.13
N ARG A 4 6.61 11.53 -3.03
CA ARG A 4 6.42 12.99 -3.24
C ARG A 4 7.05 13.51 -4.53
N ALA A 5 7.44 12.64 -5.45
CA ALA A 5 7.98 13.04 -6.75
C ALA A 5 6.84 13.39 -7.74
N SER A 6 5.94 14.28 -7.32
CA SER A 6 4.77 14.74 -8.08
C SER A 6 4.78 16.27 -8.21
N PRO A 7 4.05 16.86 -9.18
CA PRO A 7 4.21 18.27 -9.55
C PRO A 7 4.03 19.25 -8.38
N ASP A 8 3.00 19.11 -7.56
CA ASP A 8 2.74 20.07 -6.47
C ASP A 8 3.78 19.97 -5.35
N TRP A 9 4.22 18.75 -5.00
CA TRP A 9 5.23 18.54 -3.98
C TRP A 9 6.62 19.00 -4.42
N MET A 10 6.98 18.77 -5.68
CA MET A 10 8.27 19.20 -6.23
C MET A 10 8.35 20.71 -6.38
N ARG A 11 7.28 21.37 -6.85
CA ARG A 11 7.23 22.85 -6.90
C ARG A 11 7.39 23.50 -5.53
N LYS A 12 6.78 22.92 -4.47
CA LYS A 12 6.93 23.42 -3.08
C LYS A 12 8.37 23.46 -2.59
N ILE A 13 9.26 22.62 -3.13
CA ILE A 13 10.68 22.57 -2.77
C ILE A 13 11.60 23.17 -3.85
N GLY A 14 11.02 23.92 -4.81
CA GLY A 14 11.78 24.73 -5.78
C GLY A 14 12.19 24.02 -7.07
N TYR A 15 11.68 22.82 -7.35
CA TYR A 15 11.93 22.12 -8.61
C TYR A 15 10.96 22.57 -9.70
N ALA A 16 11.39 22.48 -10.96
CA ALA A 16 10.56 22.77 -12.12
C ALA A 16 9.77 21.52 -12.56
N ASP A 17 8.72 21.71 -13.35
CA ASP A 17 7.83 20.62 -13.75
C ASP A 17 8.56 19.52 -14.56
N GLN A 18 9.57 19.90 -15.35
CA GLN A 18 10.41 18.94 -16.08
C GLN A 18 11.23 18.02 -15.16
N ASP A 19 11.53 18.46 -13.95
CA ASP A 19 12.34 17.67 -13.01
C ASP A 19 11.57 16.47 -12.46
N VAL A 20 10.23 16.50 -12.52
CA VAL A 20 9.36 15.38 -12.12
C VAL A 20 9.74 14.12 -12.90
N ALA A 21 9.99 14.25 -14.21
CA ALA A 21 10.42 13.14 -15.04
C ALA A 21 11.80 12.61 -14.63
N THR A 22 12.75 13.52 -14.43
CA THR A 22 14.13 13.19 -14.06
C THR A 22 14.19 12.46 -12.71
N VAL A 23 13.49 12.96 -11.70
CA VAL A 23 13.52 12.37 -10.35
C VAL A 23 12.87 10.99 -10.32
N ASN A 24 11.71 10.81 -10.97
CA ASN A 24 11.07 9.50 -11.02
C ASN A 24 11.93 8.47 -11.79
N ARG A 25 12.51 8.84 -12.93
CA ARG A 25 13.38 7.93 -13.72
C ARG A 25 14.61 7.50 -12.92
N LYS A 26 15.35 8.45 -12.34
CA LYS A 26 16.52 8.15 -11.49
C LYS A 26 16.16 7.28 -10.28
N ALA A 27 14.99 7.51 -9.68
CA ALA A 27 14.53 6.72 -8.56
C ALA A 27 14.25 5.25 -8.97
N ILE A 28 13.77 5.00 -10.17
CA ILE A 28 13.56 3.64 -10.69
C ILE A 28 14.87 3.01 -11.18
N GLU A 29 15.77 3.77 -11.81
CA GLU A 29 17.11 3.31 -12.18
C GLU A 29 17.88 2.80 -10.97
N LEU A 30 17.87 3.54 -9.86
CA LEU A 30 18.47 3.10 -8.60
C LEU A 30 17.89 1.75 -8.12
N LEU A 31 16.56 1.55 -8.24
CA LEU A 31 15.94 0.28 -7.86
C LEU A 31 16.30 -0.85 -8.83
N CYS A 32 16.56 -0.53 -10.11
CA CYS A 32 17.04 -1.50 -11.08
C CYS A 32 18.46 -1.97 -10.73
N ASP A 33 19.33 -1.06 -10.30
CA ASP A 33 20.68 -1.40 -9.85
C ASP A 33 20.64 -2.33 -8.63
N ILE A 34 19.77 -2.03 -7.66
CA ILE A 34 19.54 -2.90 -6.49
C ILE A 34 19.01 -4.27 -6.91
N ARG A 35 17.99 -4.32 -7.78
CA ARG A 35 17.45 -5.59 -8.29
C ARG A 35 18.55 -6.41 -8.98
N LYS A 36 19.37 -5.77 -9.81
CA LYS A 36 20.47 -6.43 -10.52
C LYS A 36 21.52 -7.04 -9.59
N GLU A 37 21.77 -6.41 -8.43
CA GLU A 37 22.76 -6.88 -7.46
C GLU A 37 22.22 -8.01 -6.56
N TYR A 38 20.95 -7.95 -6.16
CA TYR A 38 20.41 -8.81 -5.10
C TYR A 38 19.37 -9.84 -5.54
N GLU A 39 18.81 -9.73 -6.75
CA GLU A 39 17.83 -10.69 -7.23
C GLU A 39 18.44 -12.07 -7.47
N THR A 40 17.73 -13.11 -7.05
CA THR A 40 18.08 -14.50 -7.32
C THR A 40 16.83 -15.26 -7.74
N GLU A 41 16.99 -16.46 -8.33
CA GLU A 41 15.86 -17.32 -8.70
C GLU A 41 14.91 -17.61 -7.51
N ASN A 42 15.44 -17.69 -6.30
CA ASN A 42 14.68 -17.95 -5.07
C ASN A 42 14.19 -16.68 -4.36
N CYS A 43 14.63 -15.50 -4.80
CA CYS A 43 14.26 -14.21 -4.24
C CYS A 43 14.05 -13.19 -5.37
N PRO A 44 12.96 -13.30 -6.15
CA PRO A 44 12.61 -12.32 -7.17
C PRO A 44 12.26 -10.98 -6.52
N ILE A 45 12.66 -9.88 -7.17
CA ILE A 45 12.49 -8.52 -6.63
C ILE A 45 11.56 -7.73 -7.55
N VAL A 46 10.43 -7.28 -6.98
CA VAL A 46 9.48 -6.40 -7.66
C VAL A 46 9.84 -4.94 -7.43
N ILE A 47 10.04 -4.19 -8.51
CA ILE A 47 10.21 -2.75 -8.51
C ILE A 47 8.83 -2.09 -8.48
N ASN A 48 8.44 -1.65 -7.30
CA ASN A 48 7.14 -1.02 -7.05
C ASN A 48 7.32 0.49 -6.79
N ALA A 49 6.84 1.31 -7.72
CA ALA A 49 6.92 2.76 -7.60
C ALA A 49 5.85 3.29 -6.64
N CYS A 50 6.22 4.23 -5.77
CA CYS A 50 5.28 4.85 -4.84
C CYS A 50 4.67 6.13 -5.44
N VAL A 51 3.35 6.25 -5.38
CA VAL A 51 2.61 7.49 -5.65
C VAL A 51 1.95 7.93 -4.33
N GLY A 52 2.09 9.19 -3.95
CA GLY A 52 1.45 9.74 -2.75
C GLY A 52 0.24 10.61 -3.07
N PRO A 53 -0.58 10.96 -2.06
CA PRO A 53 -1.67 11.91 -2.25
C PRO A 53 -1.13 13.27 -2.71
N ARG A 54 -1.95 14.00 -3.46
CA ARG A 54 -1.65 15.38 -3.86
C ARG A 54 -1.46 16.29 -2.63
N GLY A 55 -2.33 16.10 -1.63
CA GLY A 55 -2.37 16.87 -0.40
C GLY A 55 -1.70 16.18 0.80
N ASP A 56 -1.99 16.69 1.99
CA ASP A 56 -1.58 16.04 3.24
C ASP A 56 -2.36 14.73 3.43
N ALA A 57 -1.64 13.66 3.76
CA ALA A 57 -2.20 12.33 3.97
C ALA A 57 -3.08 12.23 5.22
N TYR A 58 -2.86 13.05 6.25
CA TYR A 58 -3.60 12.99 7.52
C TYR A 58 -4.64 14.12 7.66
N ASN A 59 -4.59 15.13 6.80
CA ASN A 59 -5.50 16.27 6.85
C ASN A 59 -6.08 16.60 5.46
N PRO A 60 -7.15 15.90 5.02
CA PRO A 60 -7.75 16.11 3.70
C PRO A 60 -8.65 17.35 3.67
N THR A 61 -8.07 18.55 3.87
CA THR A 61 -8.80 19.83 3.86
C THR A 61 -9.34 20.19 2.48
N THR A 62 -8.69 19.71 1.41
CA THR A 62 -9.08 19.91 0.02
C THR A 62 -9.15 18.57 -0.67
N LYS A 63 -10.30 18.25 -1.27
CA LYS A 63 -10.52 17.01 -2.02
C LYS A 63 -10.67 17.32 -3.50
N MET A 64 -10.07 16.49 -4.34
CA MET A 64 -10.27 16.52 -5.77
C MET A 64 -11.52 15.74 -6.15
N SER A 65 -12.19 16.16 -7.22
CA SER A 65 -13.04 15.27 -8.01
C SER A 65 -12.23 14.11 -8.61
N ILE A 66 -12.93 13.09 -9.09
CA ILE A 66 -12.30 11.93 -9.73
C ILE A 66 -11.50 12.36 -10.98
N GLU A 67 -12.06 13.27 -11.77
CA GLU A 67 -11.48 13.77 -13.02
C GLU A 67 -10.22 14.60 -12.73
N GLU A 68 -10.27 15.48 -11.72
CA GLU A 68 -9.10 16.24 -11.27
C GLU A 68 -7.99 15.32 -10.73
N ALA A 69 -8.36 14.32 -9.93
CA ALA A 69 -7.40 13.34 -9.41
C ALA A 69 -6.75 12.53 -10.53
N GLN A 70 -7.53 12.08 -11.52
CA GLN A 70 -7.00 11.38 -12.69
C GLN A 70 -6.03 12.26 -13.47
N ALA A 71 -6.41 13.50 -13.78
CA ALA A 71 -5.57 14.44 -14.52
C ALA A 71 -4.26 14.76 -13.77
N TYR A 72 -4.34 14.99 -12.46
CA TYR A 72 -3.17 15.28 -11.62
C TYR A 72 -2.18 14.10 -11.61
N HIS A 73 -2.68 12.90 -11.28
CA HIS A 73 -1.83 11.71 -11.10
C HIS A 73 -1.32 11.13 -12.43
N ALA A 74 -1.98 11.42 -13.56
CA ALA A 74 -1.55 10.98 -14.88
C ALA A 74 -0.12 11.41 -15.23
N THR A 75 0.35 12.56 -14.72
CA THR A 75 1.71 13.04 -15.00
C THR A 75 2.76 12.08 -14.43
N GLN A 76 2.73 11.83 -13.12
CA GLN A 76 3.73 10.97 -12.47
C GLN A 76 3.59 9.52 -12.94
N ILE A 77 2.35 9.01 -13.02
CA ILE A 77 2.08 7.62 -13.43
C ILE A 77 2.49 7.39 -14.88
N GLY A 78 2.22 8.33 -15.78
CA GLY A 78 2.66 8.25 -17.18
C GLY A 78 4.18 8.20 -17.31
N ILE A 79 4.90 8.99 -16.52
CA ILE A 79 6.38 8.91 -16.46
C ILE A 79 6.83 7.53 -15.98
N ILE A 80 6.27 7.05 -14.86
CA ILE A 80 6.64 5.75 -14.28
C ILE A 80 6.37 4.60 -15.26
N SER A 81 5.27 4.65 -16.02
CA SER A 81 4.93 3.62 -17.02
C SER A 81 5.96 3.47 -18.15
N GLN A 82 6.81 4.48 -18.34
CA GLN A 82 7.90 4.47 -19.32
C GLN A 82 9.25 4.03 -18.70
N THR A 83 9.23 3.49 -17.48
CA THR A 83 10.41 2.99 -16.77
C THR A 83 10.32 1.48 -16.57
N ASN A 84 11.34 0.87 -15.95
CA ASN A 84 11.34 -0.54 -15.58
C ASN A 84 10.58 -0.85 -14.27
N ALA A 85 9.65 0.02 -13.85
CA ALA A 85 8.79 -0.26 -12.72
C ALA A 85 7.78 -1.35 -13.10
N ASP A 86 7.69 -2.41 -12.30
CA ASP A 86 6.78 -3.52 -12.57
C ASP A 86 5.32 -3.16 -12.21
N MET A 87 5.16 -2.24 -11.25
CA MET A 87 3.86 -1.78 -10.75
C MET A 87 3.97 -0.46 -9.99
N ILE A 88 2.83 0.12 -9.65
CA ILE A 88 2.74 1.25 -8.72
C ILE A 88 1.92 0.91 -7.47
N THR A 89 2.21 1.59 -6.38
CA THR A 89 1.36 1.62 -5.18
C THR A 89 1.07 3.06 -4.80
N ALA A 90 -0.22 3.40 -4.76
CA ALA A 90 -0.72 4.63 -4.18
C ALA A 90 -0.70 4.49 -2.66
N LEU A 91 0.30 5.08 -2.00
CA LEU A 91 0.48 4.98 -0.56
C LEU A 91 -0.17 6.17 0.15
N ALA A 92 -0.76 5.89 1.30
CA ALA A 92 -1.30 6.90 2.20
C ALA A 92 -2.47 7.71 1.60
N ILE A 93 -3.33 7.07 0.80
CA ILE A 93 -4.54 7.69 0.27
C ILE A 93 -5.61 7.75 1.37
N ASN A 94 -6.40 8.82 1.39
CA ASN A 94 -7.29 9.14 2.51
C ASN A 94 -8.75 9.40 2.13
N TYR A 95 -9.11 9.40 0.85
CA TYR A 95 -10.50 9.37 0.37
C TYR A 95 -10.65 8.59 -0.96
N PRO A 96 -11.84 8.03 -1.26
CA PRO A 96 -12.06 7.18 -2.42
C PRO A 96 -11.89 7.88 -3.77
N GLU A 97 -12.28 9.15 -3.90
CA GLU A 97 -12.28 9.86 -5.18
C GLU A 97 -10.87 10.02 -5.76
N GLU A 98 -9.87 10.29 -4.92
CA GLU A 98 -8.47 10.32 -5.35
C GLU A 98 -7.94 8.92 -5.71
N ALA A 99 -8.33 7.90 -4.94
CA ALA A 99 -8.02 6.51 -5.27
C ALA A 99 -8.58 6.10 -6.65
N ILE A 100 -9.82 6.49 -6.97
CA ILE A 100 -10.44 6.24 -8.29
C ILE A 100 -9.65 6.96 -9.38
N GLY A 101 -9.30 8.23 -9.18
CA GLY A 101 -8.52 8.99 -10.17
C GLY A 101 -7.16 8.35 -10.46
N ILE A 102 -6.45 7.92 -9.41
CA ILE A 102 -5.17 7.19 -9.54
C ILE A 102 -5.36 5.87 -10.30
N ALA A 103 -6.37 5.09 -9.93
CA ALA A 103 -6.64 3.80 -10.58
C ALA A 103 -6.97 3.98 -12.08
N LYS A 104 -7.77 4.98 -12.44
CA LYS A 104 -8.06 5.33 -13.84
C LYS A 104 -6.80 5.78 -14.59
N ALA A 105 -5.95 6.61 -13.99
CA ALA A 105 -4.70 7.05 -14.59
C ALA A 105 -3.74 5.88 -14.85
N ALA A 106 -3.62 4.94 -13.91
CA ALA A 106 -2.82 3.74 -14.07
C ALA A 106 -3.36 2.82 -15.17
N LYS A 107 -4.69 2.59 -15.20
CA LYS A 107 -5.36 1.81 -16.24
C LYS A 107 -5.12 2.39 -17.64
N ALA A 108 -5.14 3.71 -17.79
CA ALA A 108 -4.92 4.38 -19.07
C ALA A 108 -3.53 4.12 -19.68
N VAL A 109 -2.53 3.82 -18.87
CA VAL A 109 -1.16 3.47 -19.31
C VAL A 109 -0.80 2.01 -19.06
N SER A 110 -1.79 1.19 -18.70
CA SER A 110 -1.65 -0.27 -18.50
C SER A 110 -0.57 -0.69 -17.49
N ILE A 111 -0.34 0.12 -16.45
CA ILE A 111 0.53 -0.26 -15.33
C ILE A 111 -0.30 -0.82 -14.16
N PRO A 112 0.06 -1.99 -13.58
CA PRO A 112 -0.64 -2.52 -12.41
C PRO A 112 -0.58 -1.56 -11.23
N VAL A 113 -1.71 -1.38 -10.54
CA VAL A 113 -1.84 -0.44 -9.42
C VAL A 113 -2.40 -1.10 -8.17
N VAL A 114 -1.75 -0.80 -7.05
CA VAL A 114 -2.25 -1.09 -5.70
C VAL A 114 -2.70 0.21 -5.08
N ILE A 115 -3.85 0.19 -4.41
CA ILE A 115 -4.32 1.33 -3.62
C ILE A 115 -4.15 1.02 -2.14
N SER A 116 -3.47 1.90 -1.42
CA SER A 116 -3.30 1.80 0.02
C SER A 116 -4.01 2.93 0.75
N PHE A 117 -4.88 2.56 1.69
CA PHE A 117 -5.58 3.52 2.54
C PHE A 117 -4.93 3.64 3.93
N ILE A 118 -5.00 4.85 4.50
CA ILE A 118 -4.74 5.05 5.94
C ILE A 118 -6.03 4.81 6.71
N VAL A 119 -5.93 4.09 7.81
CA VAL A 119 -7.05 3.84 8.72
C VAL A 119 -6.67 4.30 10.13
N GLY A 120 -7.47 5.20 10.69
CA GLY A 120 -7.33 5.65 12.08
C GLY A 120 -7.75 4.57 13.08
N ALA A 121 -7.45 4.79 14.36
CA ALA A 121 -7.81 3.86 15.44
C ALA A 121 -9.33 3.66 15.61
N ASN A 122 -10.14 4.56 15.05
CA ASN A 122 -11.60 4.44 14.97
C ASN A 122 -12.07 3.55 13.79
N GLY A 123 -11.15 2.91 13.06
CA GLY A 123 -11.49 2.04 11.93
C GLY A 123 -11.89 2.78 10.65
N ARG A 124 -11.68 4.10 10.59
CA ARG A 124 -12.10 4.96 9.46
C ARG A 124 -10.91 5.66 8.82
N LEU A 125 -11.05 5.95 7.52
CA LEU A 125 -10.13 6.83 6.80
C LEU A 125 -10.19 8.25 7.39
N PRO A 126 -9.15 9.08 7.21
CA PRO A 126 -9.18 10.48 7.64
C PRO A 126 -10.37 11.28 7.09
N ALA A 127 -10.88 10.93 5.90
CA ALA A 127 -12.07 11.54 5.31
C ALA A 127 -13.42 11.01 5.86
N GLY A 128 -13.41 10.09 6.84
CA GLY A 128 -14.60 9.59 7.52
C GLY A 128 -15.18 8.26 7.02
N HIS A 129 -14.83 7.84 5.80
CA HIS A 129 -15.27 6.55 5.24
C HIS A 129 -14.72 5.37 6.04
N THR A 130 -15.50 4.29 6.14
CA THR A 130 -14.97 2.99 6.55
C THR A 130 -14.05 2.43 5.46
N LEU A 131 -13.18 1.50 5.82
CA LEU A 131 -12.32 0.83 4.86
C LEU A 131 -13.12 0.03 3.81
N LYS A 132 -14.22 -0.61 4.24
CA LYS A 132 -15.15 -1.33 3.37
C LYS A 132 -15.75 -0.42 2.30
N GLU A 133 -16.37 0.69 2.73
CA GLU A 133 -16.99 1.67 1.82
C GLU A 133 -15.97 2.19 0.80
N ALA A 134 -14.74 2.48 1.25
CA ALA A 134 -13.70 2.98 0.36
C ALA A 134 -13.29 1.97 -0.71
N ILE A 135 -13.05 0.71 -0.33
CA ILE A 135 -12.67 -0.37 -1.27
C ILE A 135 -13.80 -0.64 -2.26
N GLU A 136 -15.03 -0.83 -1.77
CA GLU A 136 -16.19 -1.14 -2.62
C GLU A 136 -16.48 0.01 -3.59
N THR A 137 -16.34 1.26 -3.14
CA THR A 137 -16.53 2.45 -4.00
C THR A 137 -15.49 2.48 -5.13
N VAL A 138 -14.22 2.25 -4.84
CA VAL A 138 -13.15 2.23 -5.85
C VAL A 138 -13.33 1.06 -6.82
N ASP A 139 -13.62 -0.14 -6.31
CA ASP A 139 -13.82 -1.33 -7.15
C ASP A 139 -15.02 -1.15 -8.09
N ASN A 140 -16.15 -0.64 -7.59
CA ASN A 140 -17.34 -0.36 -8.41
C ASN A 140 -17.07 0.70 -9.48
N ALA A 141 -16.42 1.80 -9.13
CA ALA A 141 -16.16 2.91 -10.06
C ALA A 141 -15.09 2.59 -11.12
N THR A 142 -14.24 1.58 -10.87
CA THR A 142 -13.09 1.27 -11.74
C THR A 142 -13.17 -0.12 -12.38
N GLN A 143 -14.24 -0.88 -12.09
CA GLN A 143 -14.41 -2.27 -12.50
C GLN A 143 -13.27 -3.16 -11.96
N ASN A 144 -12.99 -3.05 -10.66
CA ASN A 144 -11.94 -3.79 -9.96
C ASN A 144 -10.53 -3.59 -10.56
N SER A 145 -10.22 -2.39 -11.08
CA SER A 145 -8.93 -2.16 -11.74
C SER A 145 -7.71 -2.24 -10.80
N PRO A 146 -7.76 -1.86 -9.50
CA PRO A 146 -6.67 -2.14 -8.59
C PRO A 146 -6.46 -3.65 -8.47
N ILE A 147 -5.21 -4.10 -8.60
CA ILE A 147 -4.91 -5.54 -8.52
C ILE A 147 -5.16 -6.08 -7.10
N TYR A 148 -4.96 -5.24 -6.08
CA TYR A 148 -5.35 -5.46 -4.70
C TYR A 148 -5.25 -4.15 -3.89
N TYR A 149 -5.69 -4.20 -2.63
CA TYR A 149 -5.58 -3.09 -1.68
C TYR A 149 -4.56 -3.37 -0.58
N MET A 150 -4.04 -2.29 -0.03
CA MET A 150 -3.10 -2.27 1.08
C MET A 150 -3.64 -1.40 2.22
N ILE A 151 -3.21 -1.69 3.45
CA ILE A 151 -3.35 -0.76 4.58
C ILE A 151 -1.93 -0.34 4.96
N ASN A 152 -1.66 0.98 4.98
CA ASN A 152 -0.35 1.47 5.36
C ASN A 152 -0.40 2.64 6.34
N CYS A 153 0.75 2.90 6.97
CA CYS A 153 0.96 4.05 7.82
C CYS A 153 0.00 4.19 9.00
N THR A 154 -0.40 3.04 9.53
CA THR A 154 -1.12 2.87 10.80
C THR A 154 -0.65 1.57 11.45
N HIS A 155 -0.54 1.52 12.77
CA HIS A 155 -0.12 0.30 13.46
C HIS A 155 -1.23 -0.77 13.34
N PRO A 156 -0.90 -2.06 13.08
CA PRO A 156 -1.88 -3.15 12.97
C PRO A 156 -2.97 -3.19 14.05
N SER A 157 -2.58 -2.97 15.32
CA SER A 157 -3.52 -2.95 16.46
C SER A 157 -4.66 -1.93 16.31
N ASN A 158 -4.46 -0.88 15.51
CA ASN A 158 -5.42 0.21 15.36
C ASN A 158 -6.53 -0.11 14.34
N PHE A 159 -6.39 -1.17 13.54
CA PHE A 159 -7.40 -1.53 12.52
C PHE A 159 -7.72 -3.03 12.45
N GLU A 160 -6.98 -3.91 13.13
CA GLU A 160 -7.26 -5.36 13.09
C GLU A 160 -8.68 -5.75 13.51
N HIS A 161 -9.33 -4.91 14.33
CA HIS A 161 -10.69 -5.10 14.82
C HIS A 161 -11.77 -4.84 13.76
N VAL A 162 -11.47 -4.07 12.70
CA VAL A 162 -12.42 -3.84 11.59
C VAL A 162 -12.33 -4.89 10.48
N LEU A 163 -11.33 -5.77 10.55
CA LEU A 163 -11.13 -6.84 9.56
C LEU A 163 -11.95 -8.07 9.97
N ILE A 164 -13.09 -8.25 9.32
CA ILE A 164 -14.01 -9.38 9.52
C ILE A 164 -13.67 -10.48 8.49
N PRO A 165 -13.09 -11.62 8.92
CA PRO A 165 -12.69 -12.67 7.98
C PRO A 165 -13.88 -13.22 7.19
N GLY A 166 -13.69 -13.42 5.88
CA GLY A 166 -14.70 -13.99 4.99
C GLY A 166 -15.55 -12.96 4.24
N GLU A 167 -15.50 -11.68 4.59
CA GLU A 167 -16.13 -10.64 3.77
C GLU A 167 -15.39 -10.47 2.43
N ALA A 168 -16.14 -10.21 1.35
CA ALA A 168 -15.60 -10.12 -0.01
C ALA A 168 -14.54 -9.02 -0.14
N TRP A 169 -14.81 -7.83 0.40
CA TRP A 169 -13.86 -6.69 0.36
C TRP A 169 -12.57 -7.00 1.14
N VAL A 170 -12.62 -7.78 2.22
CA VAL A 170 -11.44 -8.18 3.00
C VAL A 170 -10.50 -9.04 2.16
N SER A 171 -11.07 -9.87 1.28
CA SER A 171 -10.30 -10.70 0.34
C SER A 171 -9.56 -9.86 -0.71
N ARG A 172 -9.89 -8.58 -0.89
CA ARG A 172 -9.16 -7.65 -1.76
C ARG A 172 -7.91 -7.07 -1.10
N ILE A 173 -7.72 -7.25 0.21
CA ILE A 173 -6.53 -6.77 0.92
C ILE A 173 -5.45 -7.86 0.87
N HIS A 174 -4.36 -7.56 0.17
CA HIS A 174 -3.22 -8.48 0.02
C HIS A 174 -1.96 -7.94 0.69
N SER A 175 -1.99 -6.70 1.20
CA SER A 175 -0.80 -6.10 1.78
C SER A 175 -1.06 -5.24 3.01
N VAL A 176 -0.11 -5.27 3.95
CA VAL A 176 -0.07 -4.37 5.09
C VAL A 176 1.35 -3.84 5.29
N LYS A 177 1.49 -2.52 5.44
CA LYS A 177 2.74 -1.85 5.79
C LYS A 177 2.51 -0.92 6.99
N GLY A 178 2.63 -1.47 8.20
CA GLY A 178 2.24 -0.77 9.42
C GLY A 178 3.29 0.22 9.94
N ASN A 179 2.87 1.19 10.76
CA ASN A 179 3.80 2.02 11.53
C ASN A 179 4.38 1.25 12.71
N ALA A 180 5.58 1.60 13.15
CA ALA A 180 6.22 0.99 14.32
C ALA A 180 5.52 1.34 15.65
N SER A 181 5.17 2.62 15.84
CA SER A 181 4.47 3.07 17.05
C SER A 181 2.97 2.84 16.95
N LYS A 182 2.37 2.40 18.05
CA LYS A 182 0.91 2.31 18.26
C LYS A 182 0.23 3.68 18.32
N LYS A 183 0.98 4.73 18.64
CA LYS A 183 0.46 6.09 18.77
C LYS A 183 -0.09 6.60 17.44
N SER A 184 -1.13 7.41 17.54
CA SER A 184 -1.67 8.15 16.41
C SER A 184 -0.67 9.20 15.89
N HIS A 185 -0.89 9.66 14.66
CA HIS A 185 -0.08 10.73 14.07
C HIS A 185 -0.06 12.00 14.96
N ALA A 186 -1.23 12.40 15.47
CA ALA A 186 -1.39 13.58 16.32
C ALA A 186 -0.65 13.46 17.68
N GLU A 187 -0.52 12.25 18.22
CA GLU A 187 0.28 12.00 19.43
C GLU A 187 1.78 12.07 19.13
N LEU A 188 2.21 11.53 17.99
CA LEU A 188 3.62 11.55 17.56
C LEU A 188 4.10 12.96 17.22
N GLU A 189 3.28 13.78 16.55
CA GLU A 189 3.61 15.18 16.25
C GLU A 189 3.88 16.02 17.51
N LYS A 190 3.25 15.67 18.63
CA LYS A 190 3.42 16.34 19.92
C LYS A 190 4.50 15.70 20.80
N SER A 191 5.05 14.56 20.37
CA SER A 191 6.07 13.84 21.14
C SER A 191 7.42 14.53 21.04
N LYS A 192 8.09 14.71 22.18
CA LYS A 192 9.48 15.19 22.23
C LYS A 192 10.50 14.05 22.13
N GLU A 193 10.04 12.82 22.32
CA GLU A 193 10.84 11.62 22.27
C GLU A 193 10.48 10.80 21.04
N LEU A 194 11.50 10.19 20.43
CA LEU A 194 11.31 9.25 19.35
C LEU A 194 10.70 7.96 19.92
N ASP A 195 9.49 7.63 19.49
CA ASP A 195 8.87 6.35 19.76
C ASP A 195 9.21 5.38 18.62
N SER A 196 10.17 4.50 18.85
CA SER A 196 10.61 3.51 17.86
C SER A 196 9.71 2.27 17.77
N GLY A 197 8.65 2.18 18.56
CA GLY A 197 7.84 0.97 18.67
C GLY A 197 8.60 -0.23 19.24
N ASN A 198 7.94 -1.40 19.22
CA ASN A 198 8.52 -2.68 19.64
C ASN A 198 8.51 -3.67 18.45
N PRO A 199 9.68 -4.04 17.88
CA PRO A 199 9.77 -4.96 16.75
C PRO A 199 9.08 -6.32 16.94
N ILE A 200 9.23 -6.94 18.11
CA ILE A 200 8.66 -8.26 18.41
C ILE A 200 7.14 -8.16 18.46
N GLU A 201 6.63 -7.16 19.16
CA GLU A 201 5.19 -6.91 19.27
C GLU A 201 4.57 -6.57 17.89
N PHE A 202 5.26 -5.75 17.11
CA PHE A 202 4.85 -5.41 15.75
C PHE A 202 4.75 -6.65 14.86
N ALA A 203 5.72 -7.56 14.95
CA ALA A 203 5.71 -8.82 14.22
C ALA A 203 4.54 -9.73 14.64
N GLU A 204 4.22 -9.78 15.93
CA GLU A 204 3.09 -10.55 16.45
C GLU A 204 1.74 -10.05 15.94
N HIS A 205 1.54 -8.73 15.91
CA HIS A 205 0.33 -8.18 15.28
C HIS A 205 0.27 -8.48 13.78
N ASN A 206 1.39 -8.43 13.06
CA ASN A 206 1.42 -8.83 11.64
C ASN A 206 1.07 -10.32 11.46
N ARG A 207 1.53 -11.20 12.37
CA ARG A 207 1.13 -12.61 12.37
C ARG A 207 -0.37 -12.77 12.61
N ALA A 208 -0.97 -12.00 13.51
CA ALA A 208 -2.42 -12.02 13.73
C ALA A 208 -3.20 -11.66 12.45
N LEU A 209 -2.69 -10.73 11.65
CA LEU A 209 -3.30 -10.35 10.37
C LEU A 209 -3.30 -11.50 9.34
N LEU A 210 -2.32 -12.41 9.35
CA LEU A 210 -2.31 -13.58 8.46
C LEU A 210 -3.52 -14.51 8.68
N TYR A 211 -4.07 -14.56 9.90
CA TYR A 211 -5.28 -15.33 10.18
C TYR A 211 -6.56 -14.63 9.73
N LYS A 212 -6.56 -13.28 9.67
CA LYS A 212 -7.71 -12.47 9.28
C LYS A 212 -7.79 -12.23 7.77
N LEU A 213 -6.64 -12.02 7.15
CA LEU A 213 -6.49 -11.67 5.75
C LEU A 213 -5.98 -12.87 4.97
N LYS A 214 -6.92 -13.72 4.51
CA LYS A 214 -6.58 -14.94 3.78
C LYS A 214 -5.73 -14.69 2.54
N ASN A 215 -5.73 -13.51 1.93
CA ASN A 215 -4.93 -13.21 0.74
C ASN A 215 -3.68 -12.35 1.01
N LEU A 216 -3.37 -12.07 2.28
CA LEU A 216 -2.17 -11.32 2.65
C LEU A 216 -0.90 -12.04 2.17
N ASN A 217 -0.10 -11.35 1.36
CA ASN A 217 1.15 -11.86 0.80
C ASN A 217 2.29 -10.84 0.72
N VAL A 218 2.03 -9.57 1.04
CA VAL A 218 3.06 -8.53 1.16
C VAL A 218 2.94 -7.86 2.53
N ILE A 219 3.89 -8.13 3.42
CA ILE A 219 3.95 -7.56 4.78
C ILE A 219 5.21 -6.71 4.89
N GLY A 220 5.11 -5.54 5.53
CA GLY A 220 6.27 -4.71 5.80
C GLY A 220 5.98 -3.56 6.76
N GLY A 221 6.83 -2.54 6.69
CA GLY A 221 6.75 -1.36 7.54
C GLY A 221 6.54 -0.05 6.77
N CYS A 222 6.00 0.95 7.47
CA CYS A 222 5.87 2.35 7.07
C CYS A 222 6.69 3.22 8.05
N CYS A 223 6.14 4.33 8.56
CA CYS A 223 6.86 5.25 9.43
C CYS A 223 7.36 4.58 10.73
N GLY A 224 8.59 4.90 11.11
CA GLY A 224 9.24 4.42 12.33
C GLY A 224 9.80 2.99 12.26
N THR A 225 9.54 2.26 11.18
CA THR A 225 10.07 0.90 11.00
C THR A 225 11.49 0.92 10.44
N ASP A 226 12.28 -0.10 10.78
CA ASP A 226 13.65 -0.31 10.32
C ASP A 226 13.93 -1.82 10.13
N CYS A 227 15.20 -2.18 9.90
CA CYS A 227 15.59 -3.57 9.69
C CYS A 227 15.22 -4.50 10.86
N ARG A 228 15.22 -4.02 12.11
CA ARG A 228 14.86 -4.83 13.29
C ARG A 228 13.40 -5.28 13.20
N HIS A 229 12.51 -4.39 12.75
CA HIS A 229 11.09 -4.71 12.56
C HIS A 229 10.89 -5.72 11.42
N VAL A 230 11.59 -5.54 10.30
CA VAL A 230 11.50 -6.46 9.16
C VAL A 230 12.02 -7.85 9.54
N GLU A 231 13.14 -7.92 10.26
CA GLU A 231 13.72 -9.17 10.73
C GLU A 231 12.77 -9.94 11.65
N GLU A 232 12.15 -9.26 12.62
CA GLU A 232 11.16 -9.89 13.51
C GLU A 232 9.89 -10.32 12.76
N ILE A 233 9.41 -9.55 11.77
CA ILE A 233 8.33 -10.00 10.88
C ILE A 233 8.72 -11.32 10.21
N CYS A 234 9.92 -11.41 9.62
CA CYS A 234 10.38 -12.62 8.96
C CYS A 234 10.41 -13.81 9.93
N LYS A 235 11.01 -13.64 11.13
CA LYS A 235 11.09 -14.70 12.14
C LYS A 235 9.72 -15.23 12.58
N VAL A 236 8.80 -14.30 12.87
CA VAL A 236 7.50 -14.63 13.48
C VAL A 236 6.47 -15.08 12.44
N CYS A 237 6.45 -14.47 11.26
CA CYS A 237 5.39 -14.66 10.27
C CYS A 237 5.66 -15.78 9.27
N LEU A 238 6.93 -16.14 8.99
CA LEU A 238 7.27 -17.03 7.86
C LEU A 238 6.60 -18.41 7.95
N ASN A 239 6.64 -19.04 9.13
CA ASN A 239 6.01 -20.35 9.34
C ASN A 239 4.49 -20.29 9.15
N THR A 240 3.84 -19.29 9.75
CA THR A 240 2.39 -19.08 9.60
C THR A 240 2.01 -18.79 8.14
N PHE A 241 2.80 -17.95 7.44
CA PHE A 241 2.58 -17.65 6.04
C PHE A 241 2.65 -18.90 5.17
N ASN A 242 3.66 -19.75 5.36
CA ASN A 242 3.81 -21.01 4.62
C ASN A 242 2.66 -21.98 4.90
N GLN A 243 2.21 -22.10 6.16
CA GLN A 243 1.05 -22.91 6.52
C GLN A 243 -0.22 -22.41 5.82
N MET A 244 -0.48 -21.10 5.87
CA MET A 244 -1.65 -20.50 5.22
C MET A 244 -1.60 -20.65 3.69
N LYS A 245 -0.43 -20.46 3.08
CA LYS A 245 -0.23 -20.62 1.63
C LYS A 245 -0.57 -22.05 1.20
N ASN A 246 -0.11 -23.06 1.94
CA ASN A 246 -0.36 -24.47 1.62
C ASN A 246 -1.84 -24.85 1.76
N SER A 247 -2.52 -24.34 2.79
CA SER A 247 -3.96 -24.56 2.97
C SER A 247 -4.79 -24.00 1.81
N ARG A 248 -4.43 -22.81 1.28
CA ARG A 248 -5.09 -22.21 0.11
C ARG A 248 -4.94 -23.05 -1.15
N HIS A 249 -3.76 -23.63 -1.41
CA HIS A 249 -3.55 -24.48 -2.58
C HIS A 249 -4.45 -25.71 -2.55
N LYS A 250 -4.56 -26.37 -1.39
CA LYS A 250 -5.44 -27.53 -1.19
C LYS A 250 -6.93 -27.18 -1.37
N GLU A 251 -7.37 -26.02 -0.87
CA GLU A 251 -8.75 -25.53 -1.07
C GLU A 251 -9.07 -25.26 -2.55
N ILE A 252 -8.10 -24.79 -3.35
CA ILE A 252 -8.28 -24.57 -4.79
C ILE A 252 -8.37 -25.91 -5.53
N GLU A 253 -7.43 -26.83 -5.28
CA GLU A 253 -7.37 -28.16 -5.90
C GLU A 253 -8.68 -28.94 -5.70
N SER A 254 -9.22 -28.92 -4.47
CA SER A 254 -10.49 -29.59 -4.13
C SER A 254 -11.73 -28.99 -4.80
N LYS A 255 -11.73 -27.68 -5.10
CA LYS A 255 -12.83 -27.02 -5.85
C LYS A 255 -12.76 -27.30 -7.35
N THR A 256 -11.55 -27.45 -7.90
CA THR A 256 -11.36 -27.81 -9.32
C THR A 256 -11.68 -29.29 -9.60
N SER A 257 -11.51 -30.18 -8.62
CA SER A 257 -11.87 -31.60 -8.79
C SER A 257 -13.37 -31.86 -8.70
N THR A 258 -14.14 -31.00 -8.02
CA THR A 258 -15.60 -31.15 -7.84
C THR A 258 -16.44 -30.48 -8.95
N THR A 259 -15.80 -29.80 -9.90
CA THR A 259 -16.46 -29.14 -11.04
C THR A 259 -16.30 -29.91 -12.37
N ASN A 260 -15.61 -31.05 -12.35
CA ASN A 260 -15.39 -31.93 -13.51
C ASN A 260 -16.17 -33.26 -13.44
N ASP A 261 -17.09 -33.41 -12.47
CA ASP A 261 -18.04 -34.52 -12.34
C ASP A 261 -19.48 -33.99 -12.51
#